data_AF-A0A9D2HXZ1-F1
#
_entry.id   AF-A0A9D2HXZ1-F1
#
_cell.length_a   1.000
_cell.length_b   1.000
_cell.length_c   1.000
_cell.angle_alpha   90.00
_cell.angle_beta   90.00
_cell.angle_gamma   90.00
#
_symmetry.space_group_name_H-M   'P 1'
#
loop_
_entity.id
_entity.type
_entity.pdbx_description
1 polymer ?
#
loop_
_entity_poly.entity_id
_entity_poly.type
_entity_poly.pdbx_seq_one_letter_code
_entity_poly.pdbx_strand_id
1 'polypeptide(L)'
;SEAVLPQEKEQVAAVLTGSIVQKGWQTSRVAVDFYHVKGILEGYFTRLGLADKIVYRPTQSIDWMHPGRTAEIVLDGTVIGYVGQLHPSVAKDYDLKETYAFEFNLDQVLATDKEDISQDPIPKYPGTSRDIAILVDATVTHEEIRSIIEANAGKFLVNIHLFDIYQGEGIEDGKKSMAYSLAFLNPQETLVDEDVQTAVEKVESALAEQLSASIR
;
A
#
# COMPACT_ATOMS: atom_id res chain seq x y z
N SER A 1 28.82 9.33 -37.12
CA SER A 1 28.09 8.94 -35.91
C SER A 1 26.82 9.76 -35.87
N GLU A 2 25.64 9.13 -35.99
CA GLU A 2 24.38 9.84 -35.73
C GLU A 2 24.39 10.31 -34.27
N ALA A 3 24.14 11.60 -34.06
CA ALA A 3 24.04 12.17 -32.73
C ALA A 3 22.78 11.60 -32.06
N VAL A 4 22.96 10.91 -30.94
CA VAL A 4 21.84 10.48 -30.11
C VAL A 4 21.09 11.73 -29.65
N LEU A 5 19.85 11.91 -30.12
CA LEU A 5 19.00 13.01 -29.71
C LEU A 5 18.57 12.81 -28.24
N PRO A 6 18.34 13.90 -27.49
CA PRO A 6 17.81 13.81 -26.13
C PRO A 6 16.43 13.16 -26.14
N GLN A 7 16.16 12.32 -25.14
CA GLN A 7 14.82 11.77 -24.92
C GLN A 7 14.00 12.76 -24.11
N GLU A 8 12.86 13.18 -24.65
CA GLU A 8 11.83 13.93 -23.94
C GLU A 8 10.84 12.94 -23.32
N LYS A 9 10.52 13.12 -22.04
CA LYS A 9 9.57 12.27 -21.30
C LYS A 9 8.71 13.18 -20.44
N GLU A 10 7.39 13.03 -20.53
CA GLU A 10 6.49 13.76 -19.64
C GLU A 10 6.49 13.11 -18.25
N GLN A 11 6.65 13.92 -17.21
CA GLN A 11 6.70 13.48 -15.82
C GLN A 11 5.70 14.27 -14.99
N VAL A 12 5.08 13.61 -14.02
CA VAL A 12 4.38 14.26 -12.92
C VAL A 12 5.26 14.17 -11.69
N ALA A 13 5.57 15.31 -11.08
CA ALA A 13 6.35 15.37 -9.86
C ALA A 13 5.69 16.29 -8.83
N ALA A 14 5.88 15.97 -7.55
CA ALA A 14 5.48 16.85 -6.46
C ALA A 14 6.43 16.73 -5.26
N VAL A 15 6.44 17.78 -4.45
CA VAL A 15 7.18 17.86 -3.19
C VAL A 15 6.24 18.35 -2.10
N LEU A 16 6.26 17.68 -0.95
CA LEU A 16 5.42 17.96 0.20
C LEU A 16 6.29 18.10 1.46
N THR A 17 6.05 19.16 2.24
CA THR A 17 6.75 19.41 3.50
C THR A 17 5.83 20.11 4.50
N GLY A 18 6.19 20.09 5.78
CA GLY A 18 5.45 20.77 6.83
C GLY A 18 4.29 19.94 7.36
N SER A 19 3.07 20.46 7.27
CA SER A 19 1.90 19.86 7.93
C SER A 19 0.72 19.74 6.98
N ILE A 20 0.18 18.53 6.89
CA ILE A 20 -1.03 18.23 6.13
C ILE A 20 -2.28 18.75 6.85
N VAL A 21 -2.27 18.76 8.18
CA VAL A 21 -3.27 19.43 9.03
C VAL A 21 -2.59 20.51 9.86
N GLN A 22 -3.04 21.75 9.69
CA GLN A 22 -2.59 22.87 10.53
C GLN A 22 -3.24 22.80 11.91
N LYS A 23 -2.53 23.29 12.93
CA LYS A 23 -3.06 23.33 14.29
C LYS A 23 -4.31 24.22 14.34
N GLY A 24 -5.44 23.61 14.69
CA GLY A 24 -6.67 24.31 15.02
C GLY A 24 -6.87 24.42 16.54
N TRP A 25 -7.97 25.04 16.96
CA TRP A 25 -8.37 25.08 18.37
C TRP A 25 -8.79 23.69 18.91
N GLN A 26 -9.27 22.80 18.03
CA GLN A 26 -9.67 21.41 18.33
C GLN A 26 -8.81 20.34 17.64
N THR A 27 -7.88 20.73 16.77
CA THR A 27 -7.16 19.80 15.90
C THR A 27 -5.67 19.87 16.15
N SER A 28 -5.08 18.73 16.49
CA SER A 28 -3.62 18.60 16.56
C SER A 28 -3.00 18.79 15.18
N ARG A 29 -1.79 19.35 15.18
CA ARG A 29 -0.97 19.44 13.97
C ARG A 29 -0.58 18.04 13.52
N VAL A 30 -0.75 17.74 12.24
CA VAL A 30 -0.28 16.48 11.63
C VAL A 30 0.80 16.83 10.62
N ALA A 31 2.03 16.36 10.87
CA ALA A 31 3.12 16.50 9.92
C ALA A 31 2.86 15.63 8.69
N VAL A 32 3.33 16.06 7.52
CA VAL A 32 3.34 15.16 6.35
C VAL A 32 4.30 14.00 6.62
N ASP A 33 3.91 12.81 6.20
CA ASP A 33 4.75 11.62 6.21
C ASP A 33 4.65 10.87 4.87
N PHE A 34 5.36 9.74 4.77
CA PHE A 34 5.35 8.87 3.59
C PHE A 34 3.94 8.41 3.20
N TYR A 35 3.13 8.01 4.19
CA TYR A 35 1.81 7.43 3.94
C TYR A 35 0.79 8.47 3.47
N HIS A 36 0.93 9.73 3.86
CA HIS A 36 0.15 10.82 3.27
C HIS A 36 0.42 10.97 1.76
N VAL A 37 1.70 10.92 1.36
CA VAL A 37 2.08 11.06 -0.06
C VAL A 37 1.66 9.82 -0.86
N LYS A 38 1.88 8.61 -0.31
CA LYS A 38 1.39 7.36 -0.89
C LYS A 38 -0.13 7.39 -1.08
N GLY A 39 -0.89 7.85 -0.08
CA GLY A 39 -2.36 7.94 -0.17
C GLY A 39 -2.85 8.91 -1.25
N ILE A 40 -2.13 10.01 -1.50
CA ILE A 40 -2.43 10.92 -2.63
C ILE A 40 -2.23 10.20 -3.97
N LEU A 41 -1.12 9.47 -4.12
CA LEU A 41 -0.83 8.69 -5.33
C LEU A 41 -1.83 7.55 -5.53
N GLU A 42 -2.16 6.79 -4.50
CA GLU A 42 -3.19 5.76 -4.54
C GLU A 42 -4.53 6.36 -4.98
N GLY A 43 -4.97 7.46 -4.36
CA GLY A 43 -6.19 8.16 -4.77
C GLY A 43 -6.16 8.65 -6.21
N TYR A 44 -4.99 9.05 -6.73
CA TYR A 44 -4.80 9.43 -8.12
C TYR A 44 -4.94 8.23 -9.07
N PHE A 45 -4.22 7.14 -8.82
CA PHE A 45 -4.26 5.94 -9.66
C PHE A 45 -5.62 5.22 -9.61
N THR A 46 -6.30 5.22 -8.47
CA THR A 46 -7.69 4.73 -8.36
C THR A 46 -8.63 5.50 -9.27
N ARG A 47 -8.54 6.84 -9.31
CA ARG A 47 -9.37 7.67 -10.20
C ARG A 47 -9.06 7.48 -11.68
N LEU A 48 -7.91 6.90 -12.00
CA LEU A 48 -7.51 6.55 -13.36
C LEU A 48 -7.84 5.10 -13.74
N GLY A 49 -8.43 4.30 -12.84
CA GLY A 49 -8.69 2.88 -13.10
C GLY A 49 -7.41 2.04 -13.16
N LEU A 50 -6.39 2.40 -12.38
CA LEU A 50 -5.07 1.75 -12.34
C LEU A 50 -4.71 1.19 -10.96
N ALA A 51 -5.62 1.23 -9.99
CA ALA A 51 -5.33 0.84 -8.60
C ALA A 51 -4.71 -0.57 -8.49
N ASP A 52 -5.31 -1.54 -9.17
CA ASP A 52 -4.91 -2.96 -9.10
C ASP A 52 -3.63 -3.28 -9.89
N LYS A 53 -3.12 -2.31 -10.65
CA LYS A 53 -1.92 -2.42 -11.48
C LYS A 53 -0.69 -1.79 -10.83
N ILE A 54 -0.87 -1.03 -9.75
CA ILE A 54 0.18 -0.29 -9.07
C ILE A 54 0.69 -1.06 -7.86
N VAL A 55 2.01 -1.27 -7.83
CA VAL A 55 2.73 -1.84 -6.69
C VAL A 55 3.80 -0.87 -6.24
N TYR A 56 3.93 -0.69 -4.92
CA TYR A 56 5.01 0.11 -4.32
C TYR A 56 6.09 -0.83 -3.78
N ARG A 57 7.27 -0.80 -4.39
CA ARG A 57 8.38 -1.69 -4.00
C ARG A 57 9.44 -0.92 -3.21
N PRO A 58 9.81 -1.31 -1.98
CA PRO A 58 10.88 -0.66 -1.24
C PRO A 58 12.19 -0.62 -2.03
N THR A 59 12.89 0.50 -2.01
CA THR A 59 14.16 0.65 -2.73
C THR A 59 15.19 1.48 -1.97
N GLN A 60 16.46 1.17 -2.19
CA GLN A 60 17.62 1.91 -1.74
C GLN A 60 18.48 2.42 -2.92
N SER A 61 17.98 2.30 -4.15
CA SER A 61 18.74 2.61 -5.38
C SER A 61 18.86 4.10 -5.70
N ILE A 62 18.19 4.97 -4.93
CA ILE A 62 18.14 6.42 -5.19
C ILE A 62 18.95 7.15 -4.10
N ASP A 63 20.18 7.54 -4.46
CA ASP A 63 21.19 8.07 -3.53
C ASP A 63 20.76 9.31 -2.73
N TRP A 64 19.90 10.15 -3.30
CA TRP A 64 19.45 11.40 -2.68
C TRP A 64 18.15 11.24 -1.87
N MET A 65 17.64 10.01 -1.76
CA MET A 65 16.43 9.66 -1.00
C MET A 65 16.77 8.83 0.24
N HIS A 66 15.85 8.81 1.21
CA HIS A 66 16.03 8.06 2.45
C HIS A 66 15.90 6.54 2.20
N PRO A 67 16.89 5.71 2.55
CA PRO A 67 16.93 4.29 2.17
C PRO A 67 15.80 3.44 2.78
N GLY A 68 15.33 3.81 3.98
CA GLY A 68 14.23 3.10 4.65
C GLY A 68 12.84 3.68 4.40
N ARG A 69 12.70 4.76 3.60
CA ARG A 69 11.44 5.50 3.43
C ARG A 69 11.24 5.92 1.98
N THR A 70 11.58 5.01 1.06
CA THR A 70 11.50 5.23 -0.38
C THR A 70 11.01 3.94 -1.05
N ALA A 71 10.12 4.11 -2.01
CA ALA A 71 9.59 3.03 -2.83
C ALA A 71 9.57 3.43 -4.30
N GLU A 72 9.83 2.46 -5.17
CA GLU A 72 9.54 2.55 -6.60
C GLU A 72 8.02 2.40 -6.82
N ILE A 73 7.51 3.16 -7.77
CA ILE A 73 6.14 3.02 -8.27
C ILE A 73 6.22 2.08 -9.48
N VAL A 74 5.57 0.93 -9.39
CA VAL A 74 5.60 -0.12 -10.41
C VAL A 74 4.21 -0.27 -11.02
N LEU A 75 4.09 -0.10 -12.33
CA LEU A 75 2.85 -0.29 -13.09
C LEU A 75 3.01 -1.52 -14.01
N ASP A 76 2.16 -2.53 -13.83
CA ASP A 76 2.21 -3.79 -14.59
C ASP A 76 3.63 -4.40 -14.66
N GLY A 77 4.34 -4.38 -13.52
CA GLY A 77 5.71 -4.89 -13.39
C GLY A 77 6.82 -3.95 -13.89
N THR A 78 6.48 -2.81 -14.50
CA THR A 78 7.45 -1.81 -14.98
C THR A 78 7.61 -0.66 -13.98
N VAL A 79 8.85 -0.31 -13.62
CA VAL A 79 9.10 0.87 -12.79
C VAL A 79 8.80 2.13 -13.59
N ILE A 80 7.85 2.93 -13.08
CA ILE A 80 7.43 4.19 -13.71
C ILE A 80 7.89 5.42 -12.94
N GLY A 81 8.40 5.26 -11.72
CA GLY A 81 8.71 6.38 -10.85
C GLY A 81 9.09 5.98 -9.43
N TYR A 82 9.06 6.94 -8.51
CA TYR A 82 9.33 6.73 -7.08
C TYR A 82 8.47 7.65 -6.20
N VAL A 83 8.37 7.27 -4.92
CA VAL A 83 7.85 8.10 -3.83
C VAL A 83 8.71 7.87 -2.59
N GLY A 84 9.01 8.92 -1.84
CA GLY A 84 9.75 8.76 -0.59
C GLY A 84 10.14 10.06 0.09
N GLN A 85 10.92 9.92 1.16
CA GLN A 85 11.51 11.04 1.88
C GLN A 85 12.86 11.41 1.26
N LEU A 86 13.16 12.71 1.13
CA LEU A 86 14.52 13.16 0.83
C LEU A 86 15.50 12.65 1.89
N HIS A 87 16.72 12.32 1.47
CA HIS A 87 17.77 11.96 2.41
C HIS A 87 18.01 13.13 3.39
N PRO A 88 18.18 12.89 4.71
CA PRO A 88 18.33 13.98 5.69
C PRO A 88 19.50 14.91 5.40
N SER A 89 20.59 14.42 4.80
CA SER A 89 21.71 15.26 4.36
C SER A 89 21.31 16.18 3.20
N VAL A 90 20.59 15.66 2.20
CA VAL A 90 20.10 16.46 1.06
C VAL A 90 19.14 17.53 1.57
N ALA A 91 18.18 17.16 2.42
CA ALA A 91 17.28 18.14 3.03
C ALA A 91 18.06 19.25 3.76
N LYS A 92 19.10 18.90 4.52
CA LYS A 92 19.96 19.87 5.22
C LYS A 92 20.72 20.79 4.26
N ASP A 93 21.27 20.26 3.18
CA ASP A 93 22.05 21.03 2.20
C ASP A 93 21.21 22.12 1.51
N TYR A 94 19.90 21.90 1.39
CA TYR A 94 18.93 22.83 0.83
C TYR A 94 18.12 23.61 1.89
N ASP A 95 18.47 23.53 3.18
CA ASP A 95 17.72 24.15 4.31
C ASP A 95 16.23 23.77 4.33
N LEU A 96 15.93 22.51 3.98
CA LEU A 96 14.60 21.94 3.97
C LEU A 96 14.32 21.20 5.27
N LYS A 97 13.07 21.29 5.72
CA LYS A 97 12.54 20.41 6.77
C LYS A 97 12.33 19.01 6.21
N GLU A 98 11.81 18.11 7.03
CA GLU A 98 11.34 16.81 6.57
C GLU A 98 10.40 16.99 5.36
N THR A 99 10.82 16.40 4.24
CA THR A 99 10.26 16.65 2.92
C THR A 99 10.16 15.34 2.17
N TYR A 100 9.01 15.15 1.55
CA TYR A 100 8.67 13.98 0.76
C TYR A 100 8.47 14.39 -0.68
N ALA A 101 8.84 13.52 -1.60
CA ALA A 101 8.70 13.76 -3.03
C ALA A 101 8.20 12.51 -3.74
N PHE A 102 7.53 12.72 -4.87
CA PHE A 102 7.30 11.67 -5.84
C PHE A 102 7.54 12.21 -7.25
N GLU A 103 7.87 11.29 -8.15
CA GLU A 103 7.92 11.52 -9.58
C GLU A 103 7.49 10.25 -10.30
N PHE A 104 6.72 10.37 -11.38
CA PHE A 104 6.42 9.24 -12.27
C PHE A 104 6.20 9.67 -13.71
N ASN A 105 6.43 8.73 -14.62
CA ASN A 105 6.29 8.89 -16.06
C ASN A 105 4.82 8.97 -16.46
N LEU A 106 4.40 10.13 -16.95
CA LEU A 106 3.04 10.38 -17.38
C LEU A 106 2.70 9.63 -18.66
N ASP A 107 3.64 9.55 -19.61
CA ASP A 107 3.43 8.86 -20.89
C ASP A 107 3.07 7.38 -20.67
N GLN A 108 3.75 6.72 -19.73
CA GLN A 108 3.47 5.33 -19.37
C GLN A 108 2.07 5.18 -18.74
N VAL A 109 1.68 6.10 -17.85
CA VAL A 109 0.35 6.09 -17.23
C VAL A 109 -0.76 6.33 -18.26
N LEU A 110 -0.52 7.20 -19.25
CA LEU A 110 -1.48 7.50 -20.31
C LEU A 110 -1.59 6.37 -21.35
N ALA A 111 -0.51 5.62 -21.58
CA ALA A 111 -0.47 4.52 -22.52
C ALA A 111 -1.08 3.21 -21.98
N THR A 112 -1.21 3.06 -20.66
CA THR A 112 -1.79 1.86 -20.04
C THR A 112 -3.30 1.84 -20.16
N ASP A 113 -3.85 0.68 -20.52
CA ASP A 113 -5.29 0.44 -20.54
C ASP A 113 -5.88 0.61 -19.14
N LYS A 114 -6.97 1.35 -19.06
CA LYS A 114 -7.63 1.71 -17.81
C LYS A 114 -8.88 0.87 -17.65
N GLU A 115 -9.13 0.40 -16.45
CA GLU A 115 -10.40 -0.25 -16.17
C GLU A 115 -11.52 0.79 -16.12
N ASP A 116 -12.67 0.45 -16.69
CA ASP A 116 -13.87 1.26 -16.52
C ASP A 116 -14.20 1.29 -15.03
N ILE A 117 -14.36 2.50 -14.48
CA ILE A 117 -14.86 2.66 -13.11
C ILE A 117 -16.33 2.25 -13.11
N SER A 118 -16.59 0.96 -12.88
CA SER A 118 -17.94 0.42 -12.80
C SER A 118 -18.56 0.81 -11.47
N GLN A 119 -19.81 1.24 -11.51
CA GLN A 119 -20.61 1.36 -10.30
C GLN A 119 -21.22 0.02 -9.98
N ASP A 120 -20.68 -0.64 -8.95
CA ASP A 120 -21.29 -1.84 -8.43
C ASP A 120 -22.65 -1.51 -7.78
N PRO A 121 -23.67 -2.37 -7.96
CA PRO A 121 -24.95 -2.19 -7.31
C PRO A 121 -24.76 -2.21 -5.79
N ILE A 122 -25.51 -1.33 -5.10
CA ILE A 122 -25.52 -1.28 -3.63
C ILE A 122 -25.88 -2.68 -3.09
N PRO A 123 -25.06 -3.27 -2.20
CA PRO A 123 -25.32 -4.58 -1.63
C PRO A 123 -26.68 -4.65 -0.96
N LYS A 124 -27.45 -5.70 -1.26
CA LYS A 124 -28.76 -5.97 -0.64
C LYS A 124 -28.66 -6.80 0.64
N TYR A 125 -27.54 -7.50 0.82
CA TYR A 125 -27.28 -8.40 1.94
C TYR A 125 -26.17 -7.80 2.83
N PRO A 126 -26.19 -8.09 4.14
CA PRO A 126 -25.16 -7.60 5.04
C PRO A 126 -23.82 -8.27 4.74
N GLY A 127 -22.74 -7.50 4.87
CA GLY A 127 -21.39 -8.05 4.95
C GLY A 127 -21.07 -8.53 6.37
N THR A 128 -20.00 -9.31 6.49
CA THR A 128 -19.48 -9.82 7.76
C THR A 128 -17.97 -9.71 7.74
N SER A 129 -17.37 -9.47 8.91
CA SER A 129 -15.92 -9.33 9.02
C SER A 129 -15.33 -10.35 9.99
N ARG A 130 -14.06 -10.72 9.75
CA ARG A 130 -13.26 -11.51 10.68
C ARG A 130 -11.91 -10.85 10.86
N ASP A 131 -11.50 -10.71 12.12
CA ASP A 131 -10.20 -10.18 12.46
C ASP A 131 -9.23 -11.35 12.66
N ILE A 132 -8.03 -11.23 12.11
CA ILE A 132 -6.93 -12.18 12.29
C ILE A 132 -5.68 -11.44 12.74
N ALA A 133 -4.94 -12.04 13.68
CA ALA A 133 -3.65 -11.55 14.13
C ALA A 133 -2.56 -12.50 13.67
N ILE A 134 -1.59 -11.96 12.94
CA ILE A 134 -0.56 -12.74 12.24
C ILE A 134 0.80 -12.36 12.81
N LEU A 135 1.50 -13.32 13.42
CA LEU A 135 2.90 -13.17 13.85
C LEU A 135 3.83 -13.66 12.72
N VAL A 136 4.68 -12.76 12.22
CA VAL A 136 5.61 -13.02 11.11
C VAL A 136 7.00 -12.43 11.40
N ASP A 137 8.00 -12.81 10.61
CA ASP A 137 9.29 -12.12 10.61
C ASP A 137 9.13 -10.64 10.27
N ALA A 138 9.94 -9.79 10.92
CA ALA A 138 9.87 -8.35 10.79
C ALA A 138 10.12 -7.87 9.35
N THR A 139 10.80 -8.69 8.55
CA THR A 139 11.09 -8.46 7.12
C THR A 139 9.89 -8.69 6.21
N VAL A 140 8.90 -9.51 6.63
CA VAL A 140 7.70 -9.79 5.82
C VAL A 140 6.91 -8.51 5.64
N THR A 141 6.60 -8.16 4.41
CA THR A 141 5.88 -6.93 4.07
C THR A 141 4.37 -7.11 4.20
N HIS A 142 3.66 -5.99 4.37
CA HIS A 142 2.20 -5.96 4.28
C HIS A 142 1.72 -6.52 2.94
N GLU A 143 2.41 -6.18 1.85
CA GLU A 143 2.03 -6.60 0.50
C GLU A 143 2.10 -8.12 0.35
N GLU A 144 3.16 -8.78 0.84
CA GLU A 144 3.27 -10.24 0.81
C GLU A 144 2.10 -10.92 1.53
N ILE A 145 1.71 -10.42 2.72
CA ILE A 145 0.56 -10.94 3.46
C ILE A 145 -0.74 -10.68 2.69
N ARG A 146 -0.94 -9.44 2.21
CA ARG A 146 -2.13 -9.03 1.48
C ARG A 146 -2.34 -9.90 0.24
N SER A 147 -1.32 -10.09 -0.60
CA SER A 147 -1.41 -10.92 -1.80
C SER A 147 -1.79 -12.38 -1.47
N ILE A 148 -1.28 -12.94 -0.38
CA ILE A 148 -1.65 -14.29 0.07
C ILE A 148 -3.11 -14.33 0.53
N ILE A 149 -3.57 -13.32 1.28
CA ILE A 149 -4.98 -13.23 1.68
C ILE A 149 -5.89 -13.14 0.44
N GLU A 150 -5.61 -12.23 -0.51
CA GLU A 150 -6.42 -12.06 -1.73
C GLU A 150 -6.49 -13.35 -2.55
N ALA A 151 -5.39 -14.09 -2.66
CA ALA A 151 -5.33 -15.34 -3.41
C ALA A 151 -6.11 -16.50 -2.75
N ASN A 152 -6.31 -16.48 -1.43
CA ASN A 152 -6.83 -17.64 -0.67
C ASN A 152 -8.18 -17.42 0.01
N ALA A 153 -8.59 -16.17 0.25
CA ALA A 153 -9.85 -15.83 0.92
C ALA A 153 -11.10 -16.13 0.06
N GLY A 154 -10.90 -16.34 -1.24
CA GLY A 154 -11.98 -16.69 -2.17
C GLY A 154 -12.83 -15.50 -2.61
N LYS A 155 -13.82 -15.79 -3.45
CA LYS A 155 -14.56 -14.80 -4.25
C LYS A 155 -15.43 -13.81 -3.48
N PHE A 156 -15.65 -14.03 -2.18
CA PHE A 156 -16.51 -13.16 -1.37
C PHE A 156 -15.72 -12.16 -0.52
N LEU A 157 -14.39 -12.25 -0.52
CA LEU A 157 -13.56 -11.22 0.09
C LEU A 157 -13.75 -9.91 -0.69
N VAL A 158 -14.08 -8.84 0.02
CA VAL A 158 -14.30 -7.50 -0.57
C VAL A 158 -13.38 -6.43 0.02
N ASN A 159 -12.75 -6.68 1.17
CA ASN A 159 -11.80 -5.74 1.75
C ASN A 159 -10.80 -6.44 2.68
N ILE A 160 -9.57 -5.95 2.69
CA ILE A 160 -8.51 -6.32 3.63
C ILE A 160 -8.03 -5.02 4.29
N HIS A 161 -8.19 -4.93 5.61
CA HIS A 161 -7.77 -3.75 6.36
C HIS A 161 -6.74 -4.11 7.42
N LEU A 162 -5.48 -3.68 7.22
CA LEU A 162 -4.46 -3.70 8.27
C LEU A 162 -4.73 -2.57 9.25
N PHE A 163 -5.08 -2.90 10.50
CA PHE A 163 -5.44 -1.91 11.51
C PHE A 163 -4.46 -1.81 12.68
N ASP A 164 -3.58 -2.80 12.86
CA ASP A 164 -2.55 -2.74 13.89
C ASP A 164 -1.25 -3.44 13.45
N ILE A 165 -0.12 -2.85 13.83
CA ILE A 165 1.21 -3.44 13.71
C ILE A 165 1.90 -3.27 15.05
N TYR A 166 2.23 -4.38 15.69
CA TYR A 166 2.88 -4.39 17.00
C TYR A 166 4.24 -5.09 16.95
N GLN A 167 5.26 -4.37 17.40
CA GLN A 167 6.62 -4.89 17.56
C GLN A 167 7.17 -4.35 18.89
N GLY A 168 6.93 -5.09 19.97
CA GLY A 168 7.25 -4.66 21.32
C GLY A 168 7.27 -5.82 22.32
N GLU A 169 7.12 -5.51 23.59
CA GLU A 169 7.14 -6.48 24.68
C GLU A 169 6.13 -7.63 24.45
N GLY A 170 6.58 -8.88 24.61
CA GLY A 170 5.75 -10.08 24.34
C GLY A 170 5.74 -10.54 22.88
N ILE A 171 6.48 -9.86 21.99
CA ILE A 171 6.84 -10.34 20.67
C ILE A 171 8.30 -10.78 20.69
N GLU A 172 8.59 -11.94 20.09
CA GLU A 172 9.96 -12.43 19.94
C GLU A 172 10.80 -11.46 19.09
N ASP A 173 12.08 -11.30 19.46
CA ASP A 173 13.00 -10.45 18.71
C ASP A 173 13.05 -10.84 17.24
N GLY A 174 12.96 -9.86 16.35
CA GLY A 174 12.93 -10.09 14.90
C GLY A 174 11.56 -10.49 14.35
N LYS A 175 10.52 -10.65 15.18
CA LYS A 175 9.13 -10.83 14.75
C LYS A 175 8.33 -9.53 14.87
N LYS A 176 7.15 -9.51 14.25
CA LYS A 176 6.09 -8.50 14.42
C LYS A 176 4.72 -9.15 14.31
N SER A 177 3.74 -8.59 15.02
CA SER A 177 2.33 -8.96 14.91
C SER A 177 1.63 -7.95 13.99
N MET A 178 0.82 -8.43 13.06
CA MET A 178 0.01 -7.61 12.16
C MET A 178 -1.44 -8.07 12.24
N ALA A 179 -2.35 -7.16 12.58
CA ALA A 179 -3.76 -7.45 12.74
C ALA A 179 -4.57 -6.92 11.55
N TYR A 180 -5.36 -7.82 10.96
CA TYR A 180 -6.16 -7.55 9.76
C TYR A 180 -7.63 -7.77 10.04
N SER A 181 -8.48 -6.91 9.48
CA SER A 181 -9.91 -7.14 9.36
C SER A 181 -10.23 -7.51 7.92
N LEU A 182 -10.79 -8.70 7.73
CA LEU A 182 -11.19 -9.24 6.43
C LEU A 182 -12.70 -9.11 6.30
N ALA A 183 -13.16 -8.32 5.33
CA ALA A 183 -14.59 -8.14 5.07
C ALA A 183 -15.04 -9.05 3.94
N PHE A 184 -16.15 -9.75 4.17
CA PHE A 184 -16.77 -10.67 3.24
C PHE A 184 -18.20 -10.24 2.92
N LEU A 185 -18.59 -10.40 1.66
CA LEU A 185 -19.92 -10.08 1.19
C LEU A 185 -20.29 -10.97 0.01
N ASN A 186 -21.47 -11.59 0.09
CA ASN A 186 -22.11 -12.23 -1.05
C ASN A 186 -23.27 -11.33 -1.53
N PRO A 187 -23.27 -10.87 -2.79
CA PRO A 187 -24.33 -9.99 -3.30
C PRO A 187 -25.67 -10.72 -3.54
N GLN A 188 -25.71 -12.06 -3.44
CA GLN A 188 -26.87 -12.89 -3.74
C GLN A 188 -27.60 -13.42 -2.51
N GLU A 189 -26.91 -13.55 -1.36
CA GLU A 189 -27.49 -14.04 -0.10
C GLU A 189 -26.62 -13.64 1.10
N THR A 190 -27.18 -13.77 2.31
CA THR A 190 -26.42 -13.57 3.54
C THR A 190 -25.45 -14.72 3.74
N LEU A 191 -24.16 -14.41 3.92
CA LEU A 191 -23.14 -15.40 4.28
C LEU A 191 -23.43 -16.01 5.65
N VAL A 192 -23.30 -17.33 5.76
CA VAL A 192 -23.31 -17.99 7.07
C VAL A 192 -21.91 -18.00 7.66
N ASP A 193 -21.81 -18.08 8.99
CA ASP A 193 -20.52 -18.02 9.69
C ASP A 193 -19.55 -19.12 9.25
N GLU A 194 -20.07 -20.29 8.85
CA GLU A 194 -19.29 -21.43 8.39
C GLU A 194 -18.56 -21.16 7.06
N ASP A 195 -19.17 -20.43 6.14
CA ASP A 195 -18.56 -20.05 4.85
C ASP A 195 -17.35 -19.14 5.10
N VAL A 196 -17.53 -18.17 5.99
CA VAL A 196 -16.51 -17.19 6.35
C VAL A 196 -15.37 -17.86 7.12
N GLN A 197 -15.71 -18.72 8.08
CA GLN A 197 -14.73 -19.49 8.85
C GLN A 197 -13.87 -20.35 7.92
N THR A 198 -14.48 -21.04 6.97
CA THR A 198 -13.76 -21.85 5.97
C THR A 198 -12.81 -20.99 5.11
N ALA A 199 -13.22 -19.78 4.73
CA ALA A 199 -12.37 -18.85 3.98
C ALA A 199 -11.17 -18.37 4.82
N VAL A 200 -11.40 -18.03 6.09
CA VAL A 200 -10.34 -17.60 7.02
C VAL A 200 -9.35 -18.74 7.28
N GLU A 201 -9.82 -19.96 7.52
CA GLU A 201 -8.94 -21.12 7.75
C GLU A 201 -8.02 -21.41 6.55
N LYS A 202 -8.50 -21.19 5.32
CA LYS A 202 -7.67 -21.30 4.10
C LYS A 202 -6.59 -20.23 4.06
N VAL A 203 -6.94 -18.99 4.39
CA VAL A 203 -6.00 -17.87 4.47
C VAL A 203 -4.94 -18.15 5.53
N GLU A 204 -5.34 -18.54 6.73
CA GLU A 204 -4.46 -18.88 7.84
C GLU A 204 -3.50 -20.00 7.48
N SER A 205 -4.00 -21.06 6.85
CA SER A 205 -3.18 -22.18 6.37
C SER A 205 -2.17 -21.73 5.34
N ALA A 206 -2.57 -20.93 4.34
CA ALA A 206 -1.68 -20.42 3.31
C ALA A 206 -0.60 -19.50 3.88
N LEU A 207 -0.93 -18.65 4.85
CA LEU A 207 0.03 -17.77 5.54
C LEU A 207 1.03 -18.60 6.35
N ALA A 208 0.57 -19.63 7.06
CA ALA A 208 1.44 -20.53 7.80
C ALA A 208 2.40 -21.28 6.87
N GLU A 209 1.91 -21.79 5.73
CA GLU A 209 2.72 -22.53 4.76
C GLU A 209 3.74 -21.65 4.02
N GLN A 210 3.33 -20.46 3.57
CA GLN A 210 4.15 -19.63 2.68
C GLN A 210 5.07 -18.67 3.43
N LEU A 211 4.66 -18.19 4.61
CA LEU A 211 5.40 -17.18 5.38
C LEU A 211 5.86 -17.69 6.75
N SER A 212 5.63 -18.98 7.07
CA SER A 212 5.88 -19.50 8.42
C SER A 212 5.17 -18.66 9.49
N ALA A 213 3.99 -18.13 9.16
CA ALA A 213 3.22 -17.27 10.04
C ALA A 213 2.58 -18.08 11.17
N SER A 214 2.52 -17.49 12.36
CA SER A 214 1.74 -18.03 13.48
C SER A 214 0.50 -17.17 13.71
N ILE A 215 -0.68 -17.79 13.65
CA ILE A 215 -1.95 -17.11 13.92
C ILE A 215 -2.19 -17.05 15.43
N ARG A 216 -2.69 -15.92 15.92
CA ARG A 216 -2.93 -15.64 17.35
C ARG A 216 -4.39 -15.39 17.67
#